data_AF-A0A835RFV7-F1
#
_entry.id   AF-A0A835RFV7-F1
#
_cell.length_a   1.000
_cell.length_b   1.000
_cell.length_c   1.000
_cell.angle_alpha   90.00
_cell.angle_beta   90.00
_cell.angle_gamma   90.00
#
_symmetry.space_group_name_H-M   'P 1'
#
loop_
_entity.id
_entity.type
_entity.pdbx_description
1 polymer ?
#
loop_
_entity_poly.entity_id
_entity_poly.type
_entity_poly.pdbx_seq_one_letter_code
_entity_poly.pdbx_strand_id
1 'polypeptide(L)'
;MPMSYLKHKGMNYLHQCKPEPVIHCNLKPKNVLLDNVGQLKIGGFGLTKLSKVSADKFKLAHPKNDILNLSIYSAPEICRNEIFDGSVDTYSFGVILYEMIEGAQPFHNKAREDAVKLICLEGKRPHLKYKSKSYPVELKE
;
A
#
# COMPACT_ATOMS: atom_id res chain seq x y z
N MET A 1 -17.55 0.55 -14.98
CA MET A 1 -17.03 1.73 -14.25
C MET A 1 -15.67 2.04 -14.87
N PRO A 2 -15.46 3.17 -15.57
CA PRO A 2 -14.20 3.43 -16.26
C PRO A 2 -13.10 3.69 -15.21
N MET A 3 -11.98 2.98 -15.35
CA MET A 3 -10.80 3.01 -14.46
C MET A 3 -9.94 4.29 -14.62
N SER A 4 -10.42 5.30 -15.35
CA SER A 4 -9.60 6.42 -15.86
C SER A 4 -9.24 7.49 -14.82
N TYR A 5 -9.51 7.28 -13.53
CA TYR A 5 -9.19 8.27 -12.51
C TYR A 5 -8.93 7.67 -11.13
N LEU A 6 -8.01 6.71 -11.02
CA LEU A 6 -7.40 6.40 -9.72
C LEU A 6 -6.42 7.54 -9.35
N LYS A 7 -7.00 8.69 -9.01
CA LYS A 7 -6.29 9.89 -8.53
C LYS A 7 -5.59 9.54 -7.21
N HIS A 8 -4.26 9.43 -7.24
CA HIS A 8 -3.41 9.43 -6.03
C HIS A 8 -3.45 10.73 -5.22
N LYS A 9 -4.33 11.69 -5.59
CA LYS A 9 -4.45 13.01 -4.97
C LYS A 9 -4.64 12.95 -3.46
N GLY A 10 -5.38 11.96 -2.96
CA GLY A 10 -5.57 11.76 -1.52
C GLY A 10 -4.25 11.47 -0.81
N MET A 11 -3.43 10.57 -1.35
CA MET A 11 -2.13 10.22 -0.76
C MET A 11 -1.14 11.38 -0.86
N ASN A 12 -1.08 12.01 -2.03
CA ASN A 12 -0.22 13.17 -2.25
C ASN A 12 -0.57 14.32 -1.30
N TYR A 13 -1.86 14.56 -1.04
CA TYR A 13 -2.30 15.55 -0.05
C TYR A 13 -1.76 15.21 1.35
N LEU A 14 -1.88 13.96 1.80
CA LEU A 14 -1.39 13.52 3.11
C LEU A 14 0.12 13.71 3.25
N HIS A 15 0.90 13.34 2.22
CA HIS A 15 2.36 13.46 2.22
C HIS A 15 2.85 14.91 2.11
N GLN A 16 2.02 15.84 1.63
CA GLN A 16 2.35 17.26 1.52
C GLN A 16 1.94 18.08 2.75
N CYS A 17 1.22 17.49 3.71
CA CYS A 17 0.85 18.14 4.96
C CYS A 17 2.06 18.76 5.69
N LYS A 18 1.82 19.89 6.36
CA LYS A 18 2.81 20.62 7.16
C LYS A 18 2.27 20.85 8.58
N PRO A 19 3.14 20.93 9.61
CA PRO A 19 4.60 20.90 9.55
C PRO A 19 5.19 19.51 9.24
N GLU A 20 4.40 18.45 9.37
CA GLU A 20 4.85 17.07 9.15
C GLU A 20 3.94 16.33 8.17
N PRO A 21 4.51 15.46 7.31
CA PRO A 21 3.74 14.63 6.41
C PRO A 21 2.92 13.59 7.19
N VAL A 22 1.72 13.29 6.71
CA VAL A 22 0.91 12.19 7.24
C VAL A 22 1.21 10.93 6.42
N ILE A 23 1.93 9.97 7.01
CA ILE A 23 2.17 8.65 6.40
C ILE A 23 1.13 7.67 6.95
N HIS A 24 0.40 7.01 6.07
CA HIS A 24 -0.73 6.17 6.44
C HIS A 24 -0.29 4.81 7.04
N CYS A 25 0.75 4.18 6.47
CA CYS A 25 1.40 2.92 6.90
C CYS A 25 0.51 1.66 6.99
N ASN A 26 -0.80 1.81 6.79
CA ASN A 26 -1.79 0.74 6.91
C ASN A 26 -2.79 0.80 5.75
N LEU A 27 -2.34 1.23 4.56
CA LEU A 27 -3.20 1.31 3.39
C LEU A 27 -3.51 -0.11 2.86
N LYS A 28 -4.79 -0.38 2.61
CA LYS A 28 -5.33 -1.68 2.19
C LYS A 28 -6.76 -1.48 1.68
N PRO A 29 -7.35 -2.44 0.94
CA PRO A 29 -8.67 -2.25 0.32
C PRO A 29 -9.76 -1.81 1.30
N LYS A 30 -9.81 -2.38 2.52
CA LYS A 30 -10.80 -2.00 3.54
C LYS A 30 -10.69 -0.56 4.05
N ASN A 31 -9.58 0.10 3.77
CA ASN A 31 -9.28 1.48 4.15
C ASN A 31 -9.43 2.45 2.95
N VAL A 32 -9.85 1.95 1.78
CA VAL A 32 -10.22 2.75 0.61
C VAL A 32 -11.74 2.69 0.48
N LEU A 33 -12.40 3.78 0.88
CA LEU A 33 -13.85 3.88 0.97
C LEU A 33 -14.41 4.51 -0.30
N LEU A 34 -15.62 4.11 -0.69
CA LEU A 34 -16.38 4.75 -1.76
C LEU A 34 -17.53 5.54 -1.13
N ASP A 35 -17.65 6.82 -1.45
CA ASP A 35 -18.80 7.61 -1.01
C ASP A 35 -20.01 7.48 -1.94
N ASN A 36 -21.14 8.08 -1.55
CA ASN A 36 -22.41 8.00 -2.26
C ASN A 36 -22.37 8.64 -3.67
N VAL A 37 -21.33 9.40 -4.00
CA VAL A 37 -21.13 10.00 -5.32
C VAL A 37 -20.02 9.31 -6.12
N GLY A 38 -19.56 8.15 -5.66
CA GLY A 38 -18.56 7.32 -6.35
C GLY A 38 -17.13 7.83 -6.23
N GLN A 39 -16.83 8.70 -5.26
CA GLN A 39 -15.47 9.16 -5.00
C GLN A 39 -14.77 8.29 -3.96
N LEU A 40 -13.49 8.00 -4.23
CA LEU A 40 -12.64 7.26 -3.30
C LEU A 40 -12.13 8.17 -2.19
N LYS A 41 -12.18 7.67 -0.95
CA LYS A 41 -11.67 8.33 0.26
C LYS A 41 -10.75 7.38 1.02
N ILE A 42 -9.67 7.93 1.58
CA ILE A 42 -8.76 7.18 2.44
C ILE A 42 -9.31 7.24 3.87
N GLY A 43 -9.43 6.10 4.54
CA GLY A 43 -9.82 5.97 5.94
C GLY A 43 -8.89 5.03 6.70
N GLY A 44 -9.12 4.79 7.99
CA GLY A 44 -8.31 3.86 8.79
C GLY A 44 -6.99 4.44 9.32
N PHE A 45 -6.95 5.75 9.52
CA PHE A 45 -5.87 6.48 10.20
C PHE A 45 -5.74 6.11 11.69
N GLY A 46 -4.63 6.51 12.31
CA GLY A 46 -4.42 6.40 13.76
C GLY A 46 -4.01 5.01 14.27
N LEU A 47 -3.90 4.03 13.38
CA LEU A 47 -3.51 2.65 13.74
C LEU A 47 -2.00 2.43 13.82
N THR A 48 -1.19 3.40 13.39
CA THR A 48 0.27 3.29 13.36
C THR A 48 0.88 4.46 14.12
N LYS A 49 1.77 4.14 15.07
CA LYS A 49 2.53 5.14 15.82
C LYS A 49 3.92 5.27 15.22
N LEU A 50 4.29 6.50 14.85
CA LEU A 50 5.53 6.81 14.16
C LEU A 50 6.48 7.59 15.09
N SER A 51 7.75 7.27 15.01
CA SER A 51 8.85 8.05 15.59
C SER A 51 9.56 8.78 14.46
N LYS A 52 9.67 10.11 14.57
CA LYS A 52 10.39 10.92 13.59
C LYS A 52 11.90 10.75 13.76
N VAL A 53 12.59 10.48 12.67
CA VAL A 53 14.05 10.35 12.61
C VAL A 53 14.68 11.60 11.99
N SER A 54 14.09 12.12 10.91
CA SER A 54 14.45 13.40 10.30
C SER A 54 13.23 14.01 9.57
N ALA A 55 13.40 15.07 8.77
CA ALA A 55 12.31 15.84 8.17
C ALA A 55 11.22 14.97 7.52
N ASP A 56 11.62 14.01 6.68
CA ASP A 56 10.71 13.11 5.95
C ASP A 56 11.00 11.62 6.24
N LYS A 57 11.81 11.32 7.26
CA LYS A 57 12.19 9.95 7.61
C LYS A 57 11.61 9.55 8.96
N PHE A 58 10.98 8.38 8.98
CA PHE A 58 10.23 7.86 10.11
C PHE A 58 10.59 6.41 10.39
N LYS A 59 10.25 5.96 11.58
CA LYS A 59 10.32 4.56 12.00
C LYS A 59 9.06 4.20 12.78
N LEU A 60 8.67 2.93 12.80
CA LEU A 60 7.60 2.47 13.68
C LEU A 60 8.03 2.61 15.15
N ALA A 61 7.20 3.26 15.97
CA ALA A 61 7.42 3.33 17.41
C ALA A 61 7.24 1.95 18.08
N HIS A 62 6.35 1.13 17.52
CA HIS A 62 6.11 -0.25 17.93
C HIS A 62 6.23 -1.16 16.71
N PRO A 63 7.40 -1.79 16.50
CA PRO A 63 7.64 -2.69 15.37
C PRO A 63 6.70 -3.89 15.37
N LYS A 64 6.26 -4.31 14.18
CA LYS A 64 5.45 -5.51 13.98
C LYS A 64 6.37 -6.73 13.86
N ASN A 65 6.76 -7.30 14.99
CA ASN A 65 7.71 -8.42 15.03
C ASN A 65 7.08 -9.77 14.64
N ASP A 66 5.75 -9.86 14.66
CA ASP A 66 5.00 -11.06 14.31
C ASP A 66 4.40 -10.95 12.90
N ILE A 67 4.63 -11.97 12.08
CA ILE A 67 4.08 -12.13 10.74
C ILE A 67 2.55 -12.03 10.76
N LEU A 68 1.90 -12.50 11.84
CA LEU A 68 0.44 -12.42 12.01
C LEU A 68 -0.08 -10.97 12.03
N ASN A 69 0.75 -10.02 12.47
CA ASN A 69 0.42 -8.60 12.53
C ASN A 69 0.78 -7.83 11.25
N LEU A 70 1.48 -8.48 10.31
CA LEU A 70 1.86 -7.89 9.04
C LEU A 70 0.73 -8.00 8.00
N SER A 71 0.73 -7.04 7.10
CA SER A 71 -0.21 -6.94 6.00
C SER A 71 0.50 -7.32 4.71
N ILE A 72 -0.16 -8.08 3.83
CA ILE A 72 0.37 -8.34 2.47
C ILE A 72 0.56 -7.05 1.65
N TYR A 73 -0.08 -5.96 2.06
CA TYR A 73 0.04 -4.63 1.47
C TYR A 73 1.19 -3.82 2.07
N SER A 74 1.84 -4.29 3.15
CA SER A 74 2.92 -3.56 3.82
C SER A 74 4.20 -3.61 2.99
N ALA A 75 4.88 -2.46 2.90
CA ALA A 75 6.17 -2.37 2.26
C ALA A 75 7.25 -3.16 3.04
N PRO A 76 8.23 -3.79 2.37
CA PRO A 76 9.28 -4.59 3.01
C PRO A 76 10.02 -3.84 4.13
N GLU A 77 10.33 -2.57 3.92
CA GLU A 77 10.99 -1.69 4.89
C GLU A 77 10.18 -1.51 6.18
N ILE A 78 8.84 -1.52 6.09
CA ILE A 78 7.95 -1.54 7.26
C ILE A 78 8.07 -2.89 8.00
N CYS A 79 8.08 -3.99 7.25
CA CYS A 79 8.18 -5.33 7.84
C CYS A 79 9.54 -5.57 8.51
N ARG A 80 10.61 -4.99 7.96
CA ARG A 80 11.98 -5.11 8.47
C ARG A 80 12.30 -4.09 9.55
N ASN A 81 11.34 -3.24 9.92
CA ASN A 81 11.53 -2.16 10.89
C ASN A 81 12.71 -1.23 10.52
N GLU A 82 12.80 -0.92 9.23
CA GLU A 82 13.78 0.02 8.67
C GLU A 82 13.26 1.46 8.77
N ILE A 83 14.10 2.42 8.40
CA ILE A 83 13.72 3.82 8.28
C ILE A 83 13.03 4.01 6.93
N PHE A 84 11.89 4.69 6.90
CA PHE A 84 11.08 4.86 5.71
C PHE A 84 10.52 6.29 5.58
N ASP A 85 9.86 6.55 4.45
CA ASP A 85 9.15 7.79 4.14
C ASP A 85 7.77 7.47 3.52
N GLY A 86 7.10 8.48 2.92
CA GLY A 86 5.79 8.31 2.30
C GLY A 86 5.72 7.24 1.20
N SER A 87 6.86 6.79 0.64
CA SER A 87 6.88 5.74 -0.39
C SER A 87 6.28 4.41 0.05
N VAL A 88 6.19 4.13 1.36
CA VAL A 88 5.53 2.93 1.90
C VAL A 88 4.05 2.87 1.54
N ASP A 89 3.38 4.03 1.45
CA ASP A 89 1.97 4.09 1.07
C ASP A 89 1.80 3.92 -0.45
N THR A 90 2.76 4.43 -1.23
CA THR A 90 2.83 4.20 -2.68
C THR A 90 3.00 2.71 -2.98
N TYR A 91 3.85 2.02 -2.22
CA TYR A 91 3.97 0.57 -2.28
C TYR A 91 2.62 -0.11 -2.03
N SER A 92 1.96 0.22 -0.91
CA SER A 92 0.67 -0.39 -0.56
C SER A 92 -0.38 -0.16 -1.63
N PHE A 93 -0.41 1.03 -2.22
CA PHE A 93 -1.31 1.34 -3.33
C PHE A 93 -1.01 0.49 -4.57
N GLY A 94 0.26 0.27 -4.90
CA GLY A 94 0.65 -0.63 -5.99
C GLY A 94 0.15 -2.06 -5.78
N VAL A 95 0.16 -2.55 -4.54
CA VAL A 95 -0.41 -3.88 -4.21
C VAL A 95 -1.94 -3.90 -4.34
N ILE A 96 -2.63 -2.82 -3.96
CA ILE A 96 -4.07 -2.69 -4.17
C ILE A 96 -4.40 -2.69 -5.66
N LEU A 97 -3.66 -1.94 -6.47
CA LEU A 97 -3.79 -1.93 -7.92
C LEU A 97 -3.59 -3.32 -8.52
N TYR A 98 -2.55 -4.03 -8.08
CA TYR A 98 -2.31 -5.41 -8.49
C TYR A 98 -3.54 -6.29 -8.24
N GLU A 99 -4.12 -6.23 -7.03
CA GLU A 99 -5.29 -7.03 -6.68
C GLU A 99 -6.52 -6.65 -7.51
N MET A 100 -6.71 -5.37 -7.83
CA MET A 100 -7.78 -4.91 -8.71
C MET A 100 -7.63 -5.43 -10.15
N ILE A 101 -6.40 -5.52 -10.66
CA ILE A 101 -6.11 -6.00 -12.02
C ILE A 101 -6.25 -7.52 -12.10
N GLU A 102 -5.66 -8.24 -11.14
CA GLU A 102 -5.61 -9.70 -11.15
C GLU A 102 -6.87 -10.35 -10.57
N GLY A 103 -7.73 -9.56 -9.90
CA GLY A 103 -8.93 -10.03 -9.20
C GLY A 103 -8.62 -10.87 -7.95
N ALA A 104 -7.36 -10.93 -7.53
CA ALA A 104 -6.91 -11.74 -6.40
C ALA A 104 -5.66 -11.13 -5.75
N GLN A 105 -5.50 -11.39 -4.46
CA GLN A 105 -4.34 -10.94 -3.70
C GLN A 105 -3.02 -11.52 -4.27
N PRO A 106 -1.88 -10.81 -4.08
CA PRO A 106 -0.56 -11.36 -4.34
C PRO A 106 -0.39 -12.72 -3.66
N PHE A 107 0.12 -13.70 -4.42
CA PHE A 107 0.37 -15.05 -3.90
C PHE A 107 -0.87 -15.72 -3.25
N HIS A 108 -2.09 -15.42 -3.72
CA HIS A 108 -3.35 -16.01 -3.21
C HIS A 108 -3.41 -17.54 -3.21
N ASN A 109 -2.52 -18.21 -3.94
CA ASN A 109 -2.38 -19.67 -3.95
C ASN A 109 -1.53 -20.22 -2.79
N LYS A 110 -1.13 -19.37 -1.84
CA LYS A 110 -0.35 -19.73 -0.64
C LYS A 110 -1.08 -19.28 0.62
N ALA A 111 -0.67 -19.83 1.76
CA ALA A 111 -1.10 -19.30 3.05
C ALA A 111 -0.71 -17.82 3.18
N ARG A 112 -1.51 -17.04 3.92
CA ARG A 112 -1.29 -15.60 4.10
C ARG A 112 0.10 -15.32 4.65
N GLU A 113 0.53 -16.12 5.61
CA GLU A 113 1.81 -15.98 6.31
C GLU A 113 2.97 -16.19 5.34
N ASP A 114 2.86 -17.20 4.47
CA ASP A 114 3.84 -17.45 3.41
C ASP A 114 3.89 -16.30 2.39
N ALA A 115 2.72 -15.78 1.99
CA ALA A 115 2.64 -14.63 1.09
C ALA A 115 3.33 -13.39 1.69
N VAL A 116 3.06 -13.10 2.97
CA VAL A 116 3.74 -12.03 3.71
C VAL A 116 5.25 -12.28 3.77
N LYS A 117 5.67 -13.51 4.04
CA LYS A 117 7.10 -13.87 4.13
C LYS A 117 7.83 -13.65 2.81
N LEU A 118 7.23 -14.08 1.70
CA LEU A 118 7.75 -13.87 0.35
C LEU A 118 7.93 -12.38 0.03
N ILE A 119 6.96 -11.56 0.43
CA ILE A 119 6.98 -10.11 0.19
C ILE A 119 8.01 -9.41 1.10
N CYS A 120 7.84 -9.56 2.42
CA CYS A 120 8.56 -8.79 3.42
C CYS A 120 10.02 -9.25 3.58
N LEU A 121 10.27 -10.56 3.58
CA LEU A 121 11.59 -11.12 3.87
C LEU A 121 12.35 -11.43 2.59
N GLU A 122 11.70 -12.05 1.61
CA GLU A 122 12.36 -12.44 0.36
C GLU A 122 12.31 -11.37 -0.74
N GLY A 123 11.52 -10.29 -0.55
CA GLY A 123 11.42 -9.20 -1.53
C GLY A 123 10.76 -9.60 -2.85
N LYS A 124 10.07 -10.74 -2.89
CA LYS A 124 9.42 -11.23 -4.11
C LYS A 124 8.23 -10.36 -4.47
N ARG A 125 8.14 -10.03 -5.76
CA ARG A 125 7.04 -9.27 -6.34
C ARG A 125 6.11 -10.22 -7.09
N PRO A 126 4.79 -10.07 -6.96
CA PRO A 126 3.86 -10.90 -7.72
C PRO A 126 3.95 -10.53 -9.21
N HIS A 127 3.89 -11.53 -10.08
CA HIS A 127 3.87 -11.31 -11.53
C HIS A 127 2.43 -11.05 -11.98
N LEU A 128 2.25 -10.02 -12.80
CA LEU A 128 0.99 -9.79 -13.52
C LEU A 128 0.80 -10.93 -14.53
N LYS A 129 -0.29 -11.69 -14.40
CA LYS A 129 -0.64 -12.77 -15.33
C LYS A 129 -1.38 -12.20 -16.54
N TYR A 130 -2.10 -11.08 -16.37
CA TYR A 130 -2.78 -10.43 -17.47
C TYR A 130 -1.76 -9.83 -18.46
N LYS A 131 -1.67 -10.42 -19.66
CA LYS A 131 -0.78 -9.91 -20.72
C LYS A 131 -1.28 -8.55 -21.19
N SER A 132 -0.34 -7.65 -21.46
CA SER A 132 -0.52 -6.24 -21.84
C SER A 132 -1.35 -5.92 -23.09
N LYS A 133 -1.99 -6.91 -23.72
CA LYS A 133 -2.80 -6.76 -24.93
C LYS A 133 -4.25 -6.34 -24.68
N SER A 134 -4.72 -6.30 -23.43
CA SER A 134 -6.08 -5.88 -23.08
C SER A 134 -6.13 -4.75 -22.05
N TYR A 135 -5.01 -4.07 -21.80
CA TYR A 135 -5.11 -2.81 -21.08
C TYR A 135 -5.96 -1.86 -21.93
N PRO A 136 -7.00 -1.23 -21.35
CA PRO A 136 -7.58 -0.03 -21.94
C PRO A 136 -6.44 0.87 -22.41
N VAL A 137 -6.57 1.46 -23.59
CA VAL A 137 -5.52 2.31 -24.20
C VAL A 137 -5.00 3.38 -23.21
N GLU A 138 -5.86 3.76 -22.26
CA GLU A 138 -5.65 4.68 -21.13
C GLU A 138 -4.57 4.27 -20.11
N LEU A 139 -4.06 3.02 -20.13
CA LEU A 139 -3.04 2.51 -19.18
C LEU A 139 -1.66 2.36 -19.81
N LYS A 140 -1.46 2.83 -21.05
CA LYS A 140 -0.16 2.89 -21.72
C LYS A 140 0.37 4.32 -21.67
N GLU A 141 1.07 4.66 -20.59
CA GLU A 141 1.99 5.80 -20.54
C GLU A 141 3.40 5.31 -20.25
#